data_AF-A0A3N4KVW0-F1
#
_entry.id   AF-A0A3N4KVW0-F1
#
_cell.length_a   1.000
_cell.length_b   1.000
_cell.length_c   1.000
_cell.angle_alpha   90.00
_cell.angle_beta   90.00
_cell.angle_gamma   90.00
#
_symmetry.space_group_name_H-M   'P 1'
#
loop_
_entity.id
_entity.type
_entity.pdbx_description
1 polymer ?
#
loop_
_entity_poly.entity_id
_entity_poly.type
_entity_poly.pdbx_seq_one_letter_code
_entity_poly.pdbx_strand_id
1 'polypeptide(L)'
;MYSFAAFSAAIPLQQQLQLSLFNSIRRTYSSISRGPLLGRYTTVPVDLFRVGATPKVVLRDFDTQNASGRTSYDLHFGSDGLVHPKPGPNFQGPNGASMRPNGPTLQEVIRNFRGRNTTVYRLPEGTELPEQLILLHEHSDHYSLQTTEPISELNNRLTDFLQRKGERMTQKEFCDRYPF
;
A
#
# COMPACT_ATOMS: atom_id res chain seq x y z
N MET A 1 5.25 1.70 64.42
CA MET A 1 5.75 0.79 63.36
C MET A 1 4.54 0.10 62.74
N TYR A 2 4.07 0.58 61.59
CA TYR A 2 3.01 -0.08 60.82
C TYR A 2 3.63 -0.71 59.57
N SER A 3 3.50 -2.03 59.45
CA SER A 3 3.97 -2.83 58.32
C SER A 3 2.89 -2.86 57.24
N PHE A 4 3.18 -2.34 56.05
CA PHE A 4 2.36 -2.53 54.85
C PHE A 4 2.75 -3.87 54.21
N ALA A 5 1.83 -4.84 54.21
CA ALA A 5 1.93 -6.03 53.37
C ALA A 5 1.31 -5.74 52.01
N ALA A 6 2.12 -5.80 50.95
CA ALA A 6 1.66 -5.72 49.57
C ALA A 6 1.01 -7.05 49.16
N PHE A 7 -0.28 -7.04 48.86
CA PHE A 7 -0.94 -8.15 48.16
C PHE A 7 -0.71 -8.00 46.66
N SER A 8 0.24 -8.78 46.13
CA SER A 8 0.36 -9.04 44.70
C SER A 8 -0.77 -10.00 44.30
N ALA A 9 -1.82 -9.48 43.66
CA ALA A 9 -2.86 -10.32 43.09
C ALA A 9 -2.32 -11.04 41.85
N ALA A 10 -1.89 -12.30 42.03
CA ALA A 10 -1.61 -13.19 40.92
C ALA A 10 -2.93 -13.57 40.22
N ILE A 11 -2.99 -13.39 38.91
CA ILE A 11 -4.13 -13.76 38.07
C ILE A 11 -4.30 -15.28 38.12
N PRO A 12 -5.51 -15.83 38.38
CA PRO A 12 -5.73 -17.27 38.47
C PRO A 12 -5.42 -18.01 37.16
N LEU A 13 -4.84 -19.20 37.25
CA LEU A 13 -4.44 -20.07 36.13
C LEU A 13 -5.56 -20.35 35.10
N GLN A 14 -6.83 -20.32 35.53
CA GLN A 14 -8.00 -20.43 34.64
C GLN A 14 -8.16 -19.24 33.69
N GLN A 15 -7.79 -18.02 34.10
CA GLN A 15 -7.77 -16.84 33.21
C GLN A 15 -6.55 -16.86 32.27
N GLN A 16 -5.42 -17.44 32.67
CA GLN A 16 -4.29 -17.66 31.77
C GLN A 16 -4.61 -18.69 30.67
N LEU A 17 -5.37 -19.75 30.99
CA LEU A 17 -5.81 -20.74 30.00
C LEU A 17 -6.87 -20.18 29.05
N GLN A 18 -7.79 -19.33 29.51
CA GLN A 18 -8.73 -18.64 28.61
C GLN A 18 -8.01 -17.64 27.69
N LEU A 19 -7.00 -16.91 28.16
CA LEU A 19 -6.18 -16.03 27.31
C LEU A 19 -5.29 -16.79 26.32
N SER A 20 -4.91 -18.04 26.62
CA SER A 20 -4.17 -18.89 25.69
C SER A 20 -5.03 -19.47 24.56
N LEU A 21 -6.34 -19.61 24.78
CA LEU A 21 -7.28 -20.16 23.79
C LEU A 21 -7.79 -19.12 22.79
N PHE A 22 -7.63 -17.82 23.08
CA PHE A 22 -7.99 -16.75 22.13
C PHE A 22 -6.87 -16.38 21.15
N ASN A 23 -5.66 -16.91 21.30
CA ASN A 23 -4.49 -16.55 20.47
C ASN A 23 -4.10 -17.55 19.38
N SER A 24 -4.95 -18.55 19.09
CA SER A 24 -4.67 -19.55 18.04
C SER A 24 -5.74 -19.63 16.95
N ILE A 25 -6.26 -18.47 16.52
CA ILE A 25 -6.85 -18.37 15.19
C ILE A 25 -5.96 -17.43 14.37
N ARG A 26 -4.75 -17.92 14.04
CA ARG A 26 -4.08 -17.46 12.82
C ARG A 26 -4.97 -17.91 11.68
N ARG A 27 -5.92 -17.05 11.27
CA ARG A 27 -6.54 -17.16 9.95
C ARG A 27 -5.39 -17.07 8.96
N THR A 28 -4.95 -18.21 8.45
CA THR A 28 -4.28 -18.29 7.16
C THR A 28 -5.26 -17.67 6.17
N TYR A 29 -5.06 -16.40 5.86
CA TYR A 29 -5.78 -15.74 4.80
C TYR A 29 -5.37 -16.47 3.52
N SER A 30 -6.21 -17.40 3.10
CA SER A 30 -6.31 -17.79 1.70
C SER A 30 -6.39 -16.48 0.92
N SER A 31 -5.29 -16.13 0.25
CA SER A 31 -5.30 -15.08 -0.74
C SER A 31 -6.35 -15.50 -1.75
N ILE A 32 -7.54 -14.88 -1.69
CA ILE A 32 -8.54 -15.06 -2.73
C ILE A 32 -7.89 -14.52 -4.00
N SER A 33 -7.33 -15.43 -4.80
CA SER A 33 -6.70 -15.13 -6.08
C SER A 33 -7.79 -14.61 -7.00
N ARG A 34 -7.87 -13.28 -7.18
CA ARG A 34 -8.93 -12.66 -8.02
C ARG A 34 -8.60 -12.70 -9.52
N GLY A 35 -7.95 -13.76 -9.98
CA GLY A 35 -7.56 -13.96 -11.38
C GLY A 35 -6.09 -13.62 -11.68
N PRO A 36 -5.65 -13.86 -12.93
CA PRO A 36 -4.30 -13.55 -13.37
C PRO A 36 -4.03 -12.05 -13.39
N LEU A 37 -2.77 -11.66 -13.15
CA LEU A 37 -2.27 -10.32 -13.46
C LEU A 37 -2.38 -10.07 -14.96
N LEU A 38 -2.68 -8.83 -15.35
CA LEU A 38 -2.73 -8.41 -16.74
C LEU A 38 -1.34 -8.11 -17.32
N GLY A 39 -0.34 -7.92 -16.45
CA GLY A 39 1.04 -7.70 -16.88
C GLY A 39 2.02 -7.47 -15.74
N ARG A 40 3.31 -7.65 -16.06
CA ARG A 40 4.47 -7.42 -15.19
C ARG A 40 5.49 -6.62 -15.98
N TYR A 41 5.88 -5.46 -15.47
CA TYR A 41 6.68 -4.52 -16.24
C TYR A 41 7.88 -4.01 -15.44
N THR A 42 9.03 -4.00 -16.09
CA THR A 42 10.26 -3.30 -15.67
C THR A 42 10.37 -1.92 -16.33
N THR A 43 9.52 -1.64 -17.32
CA THR A 43 9.44 -0.36 -18.05
C THR A 43 7.97 0.08 -18.06
N VAL A 44 7.70 1.34 -17.78
CA VAL A 44 6.32 1.85 -17.65
C VAL A 44 5.59 1.78 -19.00
N PRO A 45 4.47 1.02 -19.11
CA PRO A 45 3.87 0.69 -20.41
C PRO A 45 2.94 1.77 -20.99
N VAL A 46 2.56 2.75 -20.18
CA VAL A 46 1.70 3.89 -20.55
C VAL A 46 1.94 4.99 -19.52
N ASP A 47 1.59 6.25 -19.81
CA ASP A 47 1.59 7.28 -18.79
C ASP A 47 0.74 6.86 -17.57
N LEU A 48 1.36 6.82 -16.40
CA LEU A 48 0.72 6.43 -15.14
C LEU A 48 0.76 7.56 -14.13
N PHE A 49 -0.31 7.66 -13.36
CA PHE A 49 -0.49 8.74 -12.39
C PHE A 49 -0.69 8.18 -10.99
N ARG A 50 -0.02 8.81 -10.02
CA ARG A 50 -0.27 8.60 -8.59
C ARG A 50 -0.72 9.89 -7.96
N VAL A 51 -1.86 9.83 -7.28
CA VAL A 51 -2.34 10.92 -6.43
C VAL A 51 -2.04 10.62 -4.96
N GLY A 52 -1.70 11.66 -4.20
CA GLY A 52 -1.49 11.59 -2.76
C GLY A 52 -1.75 12.93 -2.08
N ALA A 53 -2.00 12.89 -0.77
CA ALA A 53 -2.23 14.10 0.02
C ALA A 53 -0.95 14.91 0.28
N THR A 54 0.23 14.30 0.05
CA THR A 54 1.54 14.93 0.21
C THR A 54 2.48 14.48 -0.91
N PRO A 55 3.63 15.14 -1.10
CA PRO A 55 4.66 14.69 -2.04
C PRO A 55 5.35 13.39 -1.65
N LYS A 56 5.20 12.93 -0.40
CA LYS A 56 5.73 11.65 0.08
C LYS A 56 4.70 10.55 -0.14
N VAL A 57 5.18 9.39 -0.56
CA VAL A 57 4.37 8.17 -0.61
C VAL A 57 4.19 7.66 0.82
N VAL A 58 2.93 7.48 1.21
CA VAL A 58 2.54 6.87 2.49
C VAL A 58 1.58 5.74 2.17
N LEU A 59 2.08 4.51 2.13
CA LEU A 59 1.28 3.31 1.97
C LEU A 59 0.63 2.93 3.30
N ARG A 60 -0.64 2.52 3.24
CA ARG A 60 -1.45 2.11 4.38
C ARG A 60 -1.34 0.60 4.56
N ASP A 61 -0.97 0.17 5.74
CA ASP A 61 -0.93 -1.26 6.06
C ASP A 61 -2.32 -1.80 6.38
N PHE A 62 -2.58 -3.03 5.94
CA PHE A 62 -3.88 -3.68 6.11
C PHE A 62 -4.32 -3.77 7.57
N ASP A 63 -3.45 -4.25 8.47
CA ASP A 63 -3.83 -4.57 9.85
C ASP A 63 -4.23 -3.31 10.63
N THR A 64 -3.49 -2.21 10.49
CA THR A 64 -3.80 -0.91 11.11
C THR A 64 -5.07 -0.31 10.53
N GLN A 65 -5.28 -0.40 9.20
CA GLN A 65 -6.53 0.09 8.60
C GLN A 65 -7.72 -0.74 9.10
N ASN A 66 -7.60 -2.06 9.13
CA ASN A 66 -8.65 -2.96 9.57
C ASN A 66 -8.98 -2.76 11.06
N ALA A 67 -7.97 -2.60 11.93
CA ALA A 67 -8.15 -2.28 13.35
C ALA A 67 -8.88 -0.94 13.56
N SER A 68 -8.76 -0.01 12.60
CA SER A 68 -9.45 1.28 12.59
C SER A 68 -10.82 1.24 11.89
N GLY A 69 -11.34 0.06 11.54
CA GLY A 69 -12.62 -0.10 10.84
C GLY A 69 -12.59 0.37 9.37
N ARG A 70 -11.40 0.55 8.78
CA ARG A 70 -11.24 0.98 7.38
C ARG A 70 -11.00 -0.22 6.48
N THR A 71 -11.57 -0.17 5.29
CA THR A 71 -11.47 -1.25 4.28
C THR A 71 -10.40 -0.99 3.23
N SER A 72 -9.90 0.24 3.13
CA SER A 72 -8.91 0.63 2.12
C SER A 72 -7.50 0.57 2.66
N TYR A 73 -6.63 -0.18 2.00
CA TYR A 73 -5.22 -0.39 2.34
C TYR A 73 -4.39 -0.54 1.06
N ASP A 74 -3.07 -0.48 1.19
CA ASP A 74 -2.15 -0.52 0.05
C ASP A 74 -1.18 -1.71 0.10
N LEU A 75 -0.92 -2.29 1.29
CA LEU A 75 -0.01 -3.43 1.46
C LEU A 75 -0.31 -4.28 2.70
N HIS A 76 0.38 -5.43 2.78
CA HIS A 76 0.51 -6.24 3.98
C HIS A 76 1.97 -6.35 4.40
N PHE A 77 2.22 -6.32 5.71
CA PHE A 77 3.51 -6.73 6.26
C PHE A 77 3.56 -8.25 6.43
N GLY A 78 4.73 -8.82 6.17
CA GLY A 78 5.06 -10.18 6.56
C GLY A 78 5.20 -10.30 8.08
N SER A 79 5.31 -11.54 8.58
CA SER A 79 5.56 -11.81 10.01
C SER A 79 6.88 -11.24 10.52
N ASP A 80 7.79 -10.89 9.61
CA ASP A 80 9.07 -10.24 9.86
C ASP A 80 8.98 -8.71 9.86
N GLY A 81 7.79 -8.14 9.65
CA GLY A 81 7.58 -6.69 9.55
C GLY A 81 8.01 -6.07 8.23
N LEU A 82 8.34 -6.88 7.21
CA LEU A 82 8.78 -6.40 5.90
C LEU A 82 7.64 -6.45 4.87
N VAL A 83 7.73 -5.61 3.85
CA VAL A 83 6.91 -5.74 2.64
C VAL A 83 7.57 -6.75 1.72
N HIS A 84 6.86 -7.82 1.36
CA HIS A 84 7.36 -8.88 0.50
C HIS A 84 6.87 -8.74 -0.95
N PRO A 85 7.69 -9.11 -1.95
CA PRO A 85 7.25 -9.13 -3.34
C PRO A 85 6.11 -10.12 -3.57
N LYS A 86 5.30 -9.88 -4.61
CA LYS A 86 4.28 -10.84 -5.10
C LYS A 86 4.75 -11.49 -6.41
N PRO A 87 5.47 -12.63 -6.35
CA PRO A 87 6.09 -13.25 -7.54
C PRO A 87 5.11 -14.02 -8.43
N GLY A 88 3.95 -14.42 -7.89
CA GLY A 88 3.00 -15.26 -8.60
C GLY A 88 2.32 -14.55 -9.79
N PRO A 89 1.77 -15.31 -10.74
CA PRO A 89 1.08 -14.77 -11.91
C PRO A 89 -0.32 -14.23 -11.60
N ASN A 90 -0.80 -14.40 -10.37
CA ASN A 90 -2.16 -14.05 -9.96
C ASN A 90 -2.16 -12.85 -9.00
N PHE A 91 -3.26 -12.10 -9.01
CA PHE A 91 -3.46 -11.02 -8.04
C PHE A 91 -3.64 -11.58 -6.62
N GLN A 92 -2.78 -11.14 -5.70
CA GLN A 92 -2.74 -11.58 -4.30
C GLN A 92 -3.11 -10.47 -3.31
N GLY A 93 -3.86 -9.46 -3.77
CA GLY A 93 -4.19 -8.27 -3.00
C GLY A 93 -3.22 -7.10 -3.23
N PRO A 94 -3.59 -5.89 -2.77
CA PRO A 94 -2.73 -4.71 -2.83
C PRO A 94 -1.38 -4.95 -2.17
N ASN A 95 -0.30 -4.50 -2.83
CA ASN A 95 1.06 -4.65 -2.33
C ASN A 95 2.01 -3.53 -2.79
N GLY A 96 1.50 -2.30 -2.91
CA GLY A 96 2.30 -1.19 -3.41
C GLY A 96 1.55 0.10 -3.68
N ALA A 97 2.22 1.03 -4.33
CA ALA A 97 1.64 2.32 -4.69
C ALA A 97 0.65 2.16 -5.85
N SER A 98 -0.61 2.48 -5.60
CA SER A 98 -1.64 2.61 -6.63
C SER A 98 -1.23 3.66 -7.68
N MET A 99 -1.27 3.23 -8.94
CA MET A 99 -1.00 4.00 -10.14
C MET A 99 -2.14 3.72 -11.15
N ARG A 100 -2.55 4.70 -11.95
CA ARG A 100 -3.57 4.53 -12.99
C ARG A 100 -3.25 5.35 -14.25
N PRO A 101 -3.61 4.88 -15.45
CA PRO A 101 -3.55 5.72 -16.63
C PRO A 101 -4.59 6.85 -16.54
N ASN A 102 -4.47 7.85 -17.41
CA ASN A 102 -5.45 8.92 -17.50
C ASN A 102 -6.76 8.43 -18.15
N GLY A 103 -7.60 7.78 -17.34
CA GLY A 103 -8.95 7.34 -17.71
C GLY A 103 -10.02 7.87 -16.75
N PRO A 104 -11.30 7.52 -16.97
CA PRO A 104 -12.42 8.04 -16.19
C PRO A 104 -12.25 7.86 -14.67
N THR A 105 -11.75 6.70 -14.22
CA THR A 105 -11.55 6.42 -12.80
C THR A 105 -10.45 7.31 -12.19
N LEU A 106 -9.32 7.51 -12.87
CA LEU A 106 -8.30 8.44 -12.37
C LEU A 106 -8.84 9.87 -12.33
N GLN A 107 -9.52 10.29 -13.39
CA GLN A 107 -10.10 11.62 -13.52
C GLN A 107 -11.10 11.92 -12.39
N GLU A 108 -11.94 10.95 -12.04
CA GLU A 108 -12.85 11.01 -10.90
C GLU A 108 -12.09 11.07 -9.57
N VAL A 109 -11.10 10.19 -9.38
CA VAL A 109 -10.29 10.12 -8.15
C VAL A 109 -9.56 11.44 -7.89
N ILE A 110 -8.90 12.00 -8.91
CA ILE A 110 -8.16 13.26 -8.76
C ILE A 110 -9.12 14.42 -8.51
N ARG A 111 -10.22 14.57 -9.26
CA ARG A 111 -11.14 15.71 -9.07
C ARG A 111 -11.86 15.69 -7.72
N ASN A 112 -12.13 14.51 -7.17
CA ASN A 112 -12.78 14.35 -5.87
C ASN A 112 -11.80 14.25 -4.70
N PHE A 113 -10.49 14.33 -4.94
CA PHE A 113 -9.49 14.20 -3.88
C PHE A 113 -9.57 15.40 -2.92
N ARG A 114 -9.86 15.14 -1.64
CA ARG A 114 -10.10 16.17 -0.62
C ARG A 114 -8.83 16.67 0.11
N GLY A 115 -7.67 16.59 -0.54
CA GLY A 115 -6.39 17.02 0.03
C GLY A 115 -6.14 18.51 -0.22
N ARG A 116 -5.75 19.28 0.82
CA ARG A 116 -5.33 20.68 0.62
C ARG A 116 -4.04 20.81 -0.20
N ASN A 117 -3.15 19.82 -0.08
CA ASN A 117 -1.84 19.78 -0.75
C ASN A 117 -1.74 18.57 -1.70
N THR A 118 -2.84 18.27 -2.41
CA THR A 118 -2.91 17.15 -3.34
C THR A 118 -1.76 17.21 -4.34
N THR A 119 -0.93 16.18 -4.31
CA THR A 119 0.18 15.98 -5.22
C THR A 119 -0.19 14.87 -6.17
N VAL A 120 -0.02 15.13 -7.46
CA VAL A 120 -0.15 14.15 -8.54
C VAL A 120 1.24 13.97 -9.13
N TYR A 121 1.73 12.74 -9.21
CA TYR A 121 2.92 12.40 -9.98
C TYR A 121 2.47 11.72 -11.26
N ARG A 122 2.93 12.21 -12.41
CA ARG A 122 2.90 11.50 -13.69
C ARG A 122 4.23 10.78 -13.86
N LEU A 123 4.18 9.49 -14.13
CA LEU A 123 5.31 8.68 -14.53
C LEU A 123 5.18 8.42 -16.04
N PRO A 124 6.05 9.00 -16.89
CA PRO A 124 5.92 8.87 -18.33
C PRO A 124 6.03 7.42 -18.82
N GLU A 125 5.30 7.10 -19.89
CA GLU A 125 5.54 5.88 -20.69
C GLU A 125 7.03 5.76 -21.07
N GLY A 126 7.55 4.54 -21.05
CA GLY A 126 8.95 4.25 -21.35
C GLY A 126 9.91 4.52 -20.18
N THR A 127 9.41 4.93 -19.00
CA THR A 127 10.26 5.10 -17.82
C THR A 127 10.77 3.75 -17.32
N GLU A 128 12.09 3.57 -17.31
CA GLU A 128 12.74 2.39 -16.71
C GLU A 128 12.59 2.38 -15.18
N LEU A 129 12.18 1.24 -14.64
CA LEU A 129 12.14 0.98 -13.21
C LEU A 129 13.53 0.51 -12.73
N PRO A 130 13.98 0.92 -11.53
CA PRO A 130 15.14 0.30 -10.91
C PRO A 130 14.85 -1.17 -10.63
N GLU A 131 15.88 -2.03 -10.62
CA GLU A 131 15.75 -3.48 -10.43
C GLU A 131 14.99 -3.88 -9.16
N GLN A 132 14.98 -3.00 -8.16
CA GLN A 132 14.30 -3.22 -6.87
C GLN A 132 12.81 -2.87 -6.90
N LEU A 133 12.29 -2.37 -8.03
CA LEU A 133 10.88 -2.05 -8.24
C LEU A 133 10.31 -2.84 -9.42
N ILE A 134 9.04 -3.18 -9.31
CA ILE A 134 8.26 -3.82 -10.38
C ILE A 134 6.89 -3.16 -10.44
N LEU A 135 6.37 -3.01 -11.65
CA LEU A 135 5.01 -2.55 -11.86
C LEU A 135 4.13 -3.75 -12.21
N LEU A 136 3.13 -4.02 -11.38
CA LEU A 136 2.12 -5.04 -11.66
C LEU A 136 0.86 -4.38 -12.19
N HIS A 137 0.35 -4.87 -13.32
CA HIS A 137 -1.00 -4.52 -13.79
C HIS A 137 -1.97 -5.53 -13.20
N GLU A 138 -2.64 -5.11 -12.13
CA GLU A 138 -3.37 -6.01 -11.24
C GLU A 138 -4.70 -6.43 -11.86
N HIS A 139 -5.52 -5.45 -12.24
CA HIS A 139 -6.83 -5.65 -12.86
C HIS A 139 -7.35 -4.32 -13.42
N SER A 140 -8.26 -4.36 -14.39
CA SER A 140 -8.88 -3.17 -14.99
C SER A 140 -7.83 -2.12 -15.40
N ASP A 141 -7.91 -0.89 -14.90
CA ASP A 141 -6.94 0.20 -15.10
C ASP A 141 -5.97 0.37 -13.91
N HIS A 142 -5.95 -0.56 -12.96
CA HIS A 142 -5.16 -0.45 -11.74
C HIS A 142 -3.78 -1.08 -11.88
N TYR A 143 -2.75 -0.25 -11.71
CA TYR A 143 -1.37 -0.67 -11.60
C TYR A 143 -0.87 -0.46 -10.18
N SER A 144 0.12 -1.26 -9.79
CA SER A 144 0.71 -1.22 -8.47
C SER A 144 2.22 -1.26 -8.60
N LEU A 145 2.88 -0.18 -8.14
CA LEU A 145 4.34 -0.09 -8.09
C LEU A 145 4.82 -0.69 -6.77
N GLN A 146 5.52 -1.82 -6.86
CA GLN A 146 5.87 -2.70 -5.74
C GLN A 146 7.38 -2.94 -5.66
N THR A 147 7.82 -3.59 -4.58
CA THR A 147 9.20 -4.07 -4.42
C THR A 147 9.42 -5.41 -5.12
N THR A 148 10.65 -5.69 -5.55
CA THR A 148 11.10 -7.02 -5.99
C THR A 148 11.80 -7.82 -4.90
N GLU A 149 12.12 -7.18 -3.76
CA GLU A 149 12.83 -7.76 -2.61
C GLU A 149 12.12 -7.42 -1.29
N PRO A 150 12.26 -8.24 -0.22
CA PRO A 150 11.76 -7.88 1.11
C PRO A 150 12.35 -6.56 1.61
N ILE A 151 11.52 -5.62 2.06
CA ILE A 151 11.98 -4.28 2.45
C ILE A 151 11.12 -3.65 3.55
N SER A 152 11.73 -2.89 4.48
CA SER A 152 11.03 -2.10 5.50
C SER A 152 10.66 -0.69 5.01
N GLU A 153 11.51 -0.09 4.16
CA GLU A 153 11.44 1.33 3.77
C GLU A 153 10.84 1.57 2.37
N LEU A 154 9.81 0.80 1.98
CA LEU A 154 9.21 0.91 0.64
C LEU A 154 8.69 2.34 0.35
N ASN A 155 8.11 3.02 1.34
CA ASN A 155 7.62 4.39 1.21
C ASN A 155 8.72 5.37 0.75
N ASN A 156 9.92 5.27 1.34
CA ASN A 156 11.05 6.13 0.98
C ASN A 156 11.53 5.83 -0.43
N ARG A 157 11.67 4.55 -0.78
CA ARG A 157 12.07 4.13 -2.14
C ARG A 157 11.11 4.63 -3.22
N LEU A 158 9.81 4.50 -2.99
CA LEU A 158 8.78 4.96 -3.93
C LEU A 158 8.74 6.49 -4.03
N THR A 159 8.89 7.19 -2.89
CA THR A 159 8.95 8.65 -2.85
C THR A 159 10.13 9.16 -3.70
N ASP A 160 11.31 8.60 -3.44
CA ASP A 160 12.53 8.93 -4.15
C ASP A 160 12.41 8.68 -5.66
N PHE A 161 11.88 7.52 -6.04
CA PHE A 161 11.71 7.16 -7.44
C PHE A 161 10.75 8.12 -8.15
N LEU A 162 9.59 8.40 -7.57
CA LEU A 162 8.60 9.32 -8.16
C LEU A 162 9.11 10.77 -8.22
N GLN A 163 9.88 11.23 -7.23
CA GLN A 163 10.47 12.56 -7.25
C GLN A 163 11.57 12.70 -8.30
N ARG A 164 12.32 11.62 -8.58
CA ARG A 164 13.41 11.64 -9.55
C ARG A 164 12.97 11.39 -10.99
N LYS A 165 11.97 10.53 -11.19
CA LYS A 165 11.54 10.07 -12.52
C LYS A 165 10.16 10.56 -12.92
N GLY A 166 9.34 11.00 -11.97
CA GLY A 166 8.01 11.51 -12.22
C GLY A 166 7.99 13.03 -12.42
N GLU A 167 7.03 13.48 -13.22
CA GLU A 167 6.61 14.88 -13.27
C GLU A 167 5.62 15.13 -12.13
N ARG A 168 5.99 16.02 -11.20
CA ARG A 168 5.12 16.45 -10.12
C ARG A 168 4.19 17.57 -10.57
N MET A 169 2.91 17.46 -10.24
CA MET A 169 1.91 18.48 -10.45
C MET A 169 0.94 18.57 -9.27
N THR A 170 0.28 19.70 -9.13
CA THR A 170 -0.86 19.91 -8.26
C THR A 170 -2.13 19.35 -8.90
N GLN A 171 -3.18 19.18 -8.09
CA GLN A 171 -4.51 18.81 -8.60
C GLN A 171 -5.02 19.81 -9.66
N LYS A 172 -4.78 21.12 -9.47
CA LYS A 172 -5.20 22.15 -10.42
C LYS A 172 -4.44 22.00 -11.75
N GLU A 173 -3.12 21.91 -11.71
CA GLU A 173 -2.30 21.74 -12.92
C GLU A 173 -2.66 20.47 -13.69
N PHE A 174 -2.97 19.38 -12.99
CA PHE A 174 -3.50 18.18 -13.61
C PHE A 174 -4.84 18.45 -14.32
N CYS A 175 -5.81 19.05 -13.62
CA CYS A 175 -7.12 19.34 -14.20
C CYS A 175 -7.08 20.31 -15.38
N ASP A 176 -6.19 21.30 -15.34
CA ASP A 176 -5.99 22.25 -16.43
C ASP A 176 -5.38 21.55 -17.67
N ARG A 177 -4.43 20.64 -17.46
CA ARG A 177 -3.71 19.94 -18.54
C ARG A 177 -4.49 18.77 -19.13
N TYR A 178 -5.27 18.07 -18.30
CA TYR A 178 -6.04 16.88 -18.67
C TYR A 178 -7.53 17.13 -18.44
N PRO A 179 -8.17 17.96 -19.28
CA PRO A 179 -9.61 18.19 -19.18
C PRO A 179 -10.37 16.87 -19.36
N PHE A 180 -11.55 16.80 -18.73
CA PHE A 180 -12.46 15.67 -18.81
C PHE A 180 -13.52 15.94 -19.88
#